data_AF-A0A662H6V0-F1
#
_entry.id   AF-A0A662H6V0-F1
#
_cell.length_a   1.000
_cell.length_b   1.000
_cell.length_c   1.000
_cell.angle_alpha   90.00
_cell.angle_beta   90.00
_cell.angle_gamma   90.00
#
_symmetry.space_group_name_H-M   'P 1'
#
loop_
_entity.id
_entity.type
_entity.pdbx_description
1 polymer ?
#
loop_
_entity_poly.entity_id
_entity_poly.type
_entity_poly.pdbx_seq_one_letter_code
_entity_poly.pdbx_strand_id
1 'polypeptide(L)' 'MFSMKAVVPGVSAIIVDNVRKIEKIVMVQREHEPWKGKWVIPGGRIEFGEKIYTALK' A
#
# COMPACT_ATOMS: atom_id res chain seq x y z
N MET A 1 1.96 -12.74 -30.28
CA MET A 1 0.92 -11.94 -29.60
C MET A 1 1.56 -11.37 -28.34
N PHE A 2 2.03 -10.12 -28.39
CA PHE A 2 2.64 -9.47 -27.23
C PHE A 2 1.52 -9.09 -26.25
N SER A 3 1.51 -9.70 -25.06
CA SER A 3 0.64 -9.29 -23.97
C SER A 3 1.21 -8.02 -23.35
N MET A 4 0.56 -6.87 -23.60
CA MET A 4 0.84 -5.66 -22.84
C MET A 4 0.37 -5.89 -21.40
N LYS A 5 1.30 -6.14 -20.48
CA LYS A 5 0.99 -6.07 -19.04
C LYS A 5 0.66 -4.62 -18.71
N ALA A 6 -0.60 -4.35 -18.39
CA ALA A 6 -1.03 -3.05 -17.93
C ALA A 6 -0.28 -2.69 -16.64
N VAL A 7 0.29 -1.48 -16.59
CA VAL A 7 0.85 -0.94 -15.35
C VAL A 7 -0.31 -0.63 -14.41
N VAL A 8 -0.31 -1.24 -13.23
CA VAL A 8 -1.29 -0.97 -12.18
C VAL A 8 -0.66 -0.01 -11.17
N PRO A 9 -1.09 1.27 -11.10
CA PRO A 9 -0.55 2.21 -10.14
C PRO A 9 -0.99 1.86 -8.72
N GLY A 10 -0.06 1.90 -7.78
CA GLY A 10 -0.31 1.70 -6.35
C GLY A 10 0.30 2.82 -5.52
N VAL A 11 -0.25 3.02 -4.33
CA VAL A 11 0.24 4.00 -3.34
C VAL A 11 0.37 3.30 -1.98
N SER A 12 1.41 3.67 -1.23
CA SER A 12 1.66 3.20 0.13
C SER A 12 1.93 4.38 1.05
N ALA A 13 1.56 4.25 2.33
CA ALA A 13 1.80 5.26 3.36
C ALA A 13 2.69 4.71 4.47
N ILE A 14 3.72 5.47 4.84
CA ILE A 14 4.47 5.23 6.07
C ILE A 14 3.80 6.04 7.18
N ILE A 15 3.11 5.34 8.08
CA ILE A 15 2.44 5.95 9.23
C ILE A 15 3.36 5.76 10.43
N VAL A 16 3.89 6.86 10.96
CA VAL A 16 4.80 6.87 12.12
C VAL A 16 4.02 7.17 13.39
N ASP A 17 4.18 6.33 14.40
CA ASP A 17 3.73 6.61 15.76
C ASP A 17 4.71 7.57 16.43
N ASN A 18 4.37 8.86 16.41
CA ASN A 18 5.13 9.94 17.03
C ASN A 18 4.72 10.23 18.48
N VAL A 19 3.81 9.43 19.05
CA VAL A 19 3.30 9.63 20.41
C VAL A 19 4.17 8.89 21.42
N ARG A 20 4.81 7.80 21.01
CA ARG A 20 5.65 6.96 21.88
C ARG A 20 7.12 7.39 21.84
N LYS A 21 7.84 7.13 22.94
CA LYS A 21 9.30 7.35 23.04
C LYS A 21 10.14 6.50 22.08
N ILE A 22 9.53 5.45 21.51
CA ILE A 22 10.15 4.55 20.54
C ILE A 22 9.39 4.74 19.24
N GLU A 23 10.09 5.12 18.18
CA GLU A 23 9.51 5.24 16.84
C GLU A 23 9.01 3.87 16.38
N LYS A 24 7.74 3.82 16.00
CA LYS A 24 7.11 2.63 15.41
C LYS A 24 6.41 3.03 14.12
N ILE A 25 6.31 2.08 13.19
CA ILE A 25 5.51 2.24 11.97
C ILE A 25 4.35 1.26 11.96
N VAL A 26 3.25 1.67 11.33
CA VAL A 26 2.11 0.78 11.10
C VAL A 26 2.44 -0.18 9.96
N MET A 27 2.16 -1.46 10.20
CA MET A 27 2.29 -2.55 9.23
C MET A 27 0.96 -3.30 9.18
N VAL A 28 0.61 -3.87 8.02
CA VAL A 28 -0.56 -4.74 7.86
C VAL A 28 -0.13 -6.13 7.38
N GLN A 29 -0.88 -7.16 7.75
CA GLN A 29 -0.68 -8.50 7.18
C GLN A 29 -1.45 -8.61 5.86
N ARG A 30 -0.75 -8.98 4.79
CA ARG A 30 -1.34 -9.07 3.46
C ARG A 30 -2.26 -10.29 3.35
N GLU A 31 -3.51 -10.08 2.96
CA GLU A 31 -4.49 -11.16 2.80
C GLU A 31 -4.45 -11.84 1.42
N HIS A 32 -3.95 -11.14 0.40
CA HIS A 32 -4.02 -11.54 -1.00
C HIS A 32 -2.65 -11.95 -1.55
N GLU A 33 -2.61 -12.84 -2.56
CA GLU A 33 -1.38 -13.12 -3.29
C GLU A 33 -0.99 -11.95 -4.23
N PRO A 34 0.29 -11.81 -4.61
CA PRO A 34 1.45 -12.54 -4.08
C PRO A 34 1.77 -12.13 -2.63
N TRP A 35 2.51 -12.94 -1.88
CA TRP A 35 3.01 -12.62 -0.52
C TRP A 35 1.93 -12.59 0.56
N LYS A 36 0.91 -13.44 0.45
CA LYS A 36 -0.08 -13.61 1.51
C LYS A 36 0.59 -13.96 2.85
N GLY A 37 0.09 -13.38 3.93
CA GLY A 37 0.57 -13.56 5.31
C GLY A 37 1.85 -12.79 5.66
N LYS A 38 2.47 -12.08 4.71
CA LYS A 38 3.63 -11.23 4.99
C LYS A 38 3.19 -9.87 5.51
N TRP A 39 4.03 -9.27 6.36
CA TRP A 39 3.88 -7.87 6.77
C TRP A 39 4.26 -6.95 5.62
N VAL A 40 3.38 -6.00 5.30
CA VAL A 40 3.56 -5.02 4.23
C VAL A 40 3.20 -3.62 4.74
N ILE A 41 3.70 -2.61 4.03
CA ILE A 41 3.31 -1.22 4.25
C ILE A 41 1.83 -1.05 3.83
N PRO A 42 0.99 -0.41 4.65
CA PRO A 42 -0.39 -0.14 4.26
C PRO A 42 -0.44 0.68 2.97
N GLY A 43 -1.34 0.28 2.08
CA GLY A 43 -1.44 0.85 0.75
C GLY A 43 -2.50 0.17 -0.08
N GLY A 44 -2.66 0.65 -1.31
CA GLY A 44 -3.72 0.22 -2.19
C GLY A 44 -3.42 0.54 -3.65
N ARG A 45 -4.30 0.06 -4.52
CA ARG A 45 -4.35 0.44 -5.92
C ARG A 45 -4.95 1.84 -6.03
N ILE A 46 -4.42 2.66 -6.94
CA ILE A 46 -5.06 3.92 -7.31
C ILE A 46 -6.15 3.61 -8.35
N GLU A 47 -7.39 3.96 -8.05
CA GLU A 47 -8.51 3.78 -8.97
C GLU A 47 -8.60 4.93 -9.98
N PHE A 48 -9.26 4.68 -11.11
CA PHE A 48 -9.41 5.69 -12.15
C PHE A 48 -10.16 6.91 -11.62
N GLY A 49 -9.55 8.10 -11.78
CA GLY A 49 -10.11 9.36 -11.30
C GLY A 49 -9.70 9.73 -9.87
N GLU A 50 -9.08 8.84 -9.10
CA GLU A 50 -8.51 9.20 -7.81
C GLU A 50 -7.21 10.02 -7.98
N LYS A 51 -7.01 11.00 -7.09
CA LYS A 51 -5.69 11.62 -6.90
C LYS A 51 -4.88 10.71 -5.97
N ILE A 52 -3.54 10.78 -6.07
CA ILE A 52 -2.64 9.93 -5.25
C ILE A 52 -2.98 10.05 -3.75
N TYR A 53 -3.20 11.28 -3.27
CA TYR A 53 -3.48 11.53 -1.85
C TYR A 53 -4.90 11.15 -1.42
N THR A 54 -5.84 10.95 -2.35
CA THR A 54 -7.21 10.48 -2.05
C THR A 54 -7.33 8.97 -2.08
N ALA A 55 -6.37 8.27 -2.71
CA ALA A 55 -6.35 6.81 -2.81
C ALA A 55 -5.88 6.13 -1.50
N LEU A 56 -5.31 6.89 -0.56
CA LEU A 56 -5.01 6.42 0.80
C LEU A 56 -6.28 6.52 1.65
N LYS A 57 -6.70 5.41 2.26
CA LYS A 57 -7.91 5.27 3.08
C LYS A 57 -7.55 4.85 4.50
#